data_AF-R8BJA2-F1
#
_entry.id   AF-R8BJA2-F1
#
_cell.length_a   1.000
_cell.length_b   1.000
_cell.length_c   1.000
_cell.angle_alpha   90.00
_cell.angle_beta   90.00
_cell.angle_gamma   90.00
#
_symmetry.space_group_name_H-M   'P 1'
#
loop_
_entity.id
_entity.type
_entity.pdbx_description
1 polymer ?
#
loop_
_entity_poly.entity_id
_entity_poly.type
_entity_poly.pdbx_seq_one_letter_code
_entity_poly.pdbx_strand_id
1 'polypeptide(L)'
;MESAVRIYGQIDILVNNAAYAALGVMEGFSDTDIVTQYKTNVFGPLYVIQGVLPKSLSEETSEFGIKWLLPEFGAFRTNFLGKDAFASPTKGIPSGYEGSIGEKHFNNLSQWDRKQPGDPIKGIERLFEVITGAENAAEVKNKVLRVMIGGDAVDVVTKKIESLKHDLELSKKLEDAQSTVAE
;
A
#
# COMPACT_ATOMS: atom_id res chain seq x y z
N MET A 1 10.84 11.18 -17.99
CA MET A 1 10.39 12.41 -17.30
C MET A 1 10.56 13.65 -18.17
N GLU A 2 11.77 13.94 -18.68
CA GLU A 2 12.01 15.07 -19.58
C GLU A 2 11.07 15.10 -20.80
N SER A 3 10.76 13.94 -21.41
CA SER A 3 9.81 13.87 -22.51
C SER A 3 8.38 14.29 -22.11
N ALA A 4 7.94 13.97 -20.89
CA ALA A 4 6.62 14.36 -20.41
C ALA A 4 6.56 15.87 -20.14
N VAL A 5 7.60 16.43 -19.50
CA VAL A 5 7.73 17.88 -19.27
C VAL A 5 7.81 18.66 -20.58
N ARG A 6 8.51 18.13 -21.59
CA ARG A 6 8.57 18.76 -22.93
C ARG A 6 7.21 18.83 -23.62
N ILE A 7 6.31 17.88 -23.37
CA ILE A 7 4.98 17.83 -24.00
C ILE A 7 3.97 18.67 -23.21
N TYR A 8 3.96 18.55 -21.89
CA TYR A 8 2.89 19.09 -21.02
C TYR A 8 3.32 20.31 -20.20
N GLY A 9 4.60 20.70 -20.25
CA GLY A 9 5.16 21.86 -19.53
C GLY A 9 5.40 21.61 -18.04
N GLN A 10 4.44 21.03 -17.33
CA GLN A 10 4.51 20.76 -15.89
C GLN A 10 3.81 19.46 -15.50
N ILE A 11 4.07 18.99 -14.28
CA ILE A 11 3.33 17.89 -13.66
C ILE A 11 2.73 18.40 -12.34
N ASP A 12 1.42 18.58 -12.31
CA ASP A 12 0.69 19.03 -11.13
C ASP A 12 0.40 17.87 -10.15
N ILE A 13 0.12 16.69 -10.68
CA ILE A 13 -0.22 15.50 -9.90
C ILE A 13 0.58 14.31 -10.43
N LEU A 14 1.37 13.71 -9.55
CA LEU A 14 2.06 12.45 -9.81
C LEU A 14 1.34 11.30 -9.11
N VAL A 15 0.95 10.26 -9.85
CA VAL A 15 0.33 9.05 -9.31
C VAL A 15 1.22 7.84 -9.58
N ASN A 16 1.88 7.35 -8.53
CA ASN A 16 2.64 6.09 -8.57
C ASN A 16 1.71 4.90 -8.30
N ASN A 17 0.97 4.45 -9.32
CA ASN A 17 0.03 3.34 -9.21
C ASN A 17 0.58 1.99 -9.74
N ALA A 18 1.64 2.03 -10.56
CA ALA A 18 2.20 0.80 -11.12
C ALA A 18 2.70 -0.12 -10.00
N ALA A 19 2.21 -1.36 -9.99
CA ALA A 19 2.51 -2.33 -8.95
C ALA A 19 2.66 -3.73 -9.54
N TYR A 20 3.47 -4.53 -8.86
CA TYR A 20 3.63 -5.96 -9.06
C TYR A 20 3.34 -6.65 -7.73
N ALA A 21 2.47 -7.65 -7.73
CA ALA A 21 2.26 -8.48 -6.56
C ALA A 21 2.88 -9.86 -6.76
N ALA A 22 3.66 -10.29 -5.78
CA ALA A 22 4.01 -11.69 -5.57
C ALA A 22 3.16 -12.19 -4.38
N LEU A 23 2.23 -13.11 -4.63
CA LEU A 23 1.30 -13.62 -3.61
C LEU A 23 1.53 -15.11 -3.39
N GLY A 24 1.44 -15.57 -2.14
CA GLY A 24 1.68 -16.96 -1.77
C GLY A 24 2.37 -17.10 -0.42
N VAL A 25 2.76 -18.34 -0.09
CA VAL A 25 3.50 -18.64 1.14
C VAL A 25 4.91 -18.05 1.05
N MET A 26 5.35 -17.36 2.11
CA MET A 26 6.57 -16.53 2.09
C MET A 26 7.82 -17.33 1.72
N GLU A 27 7.94 -18.55 2.24
CA GLU A 27 9.08 -19.45 2.03
C GLU A 27 9.11 -20.05 0.63
N GLY A 28 8.02 -19.93 -0.14
CA GLY A 28 7.95 -20.37 -1.54
C GLY A 28 8.61 -19.39 -2.52
N PHE A 29 8.94 -18.18 -2.11
CA PHE A 29 9.52 -17.18 -3.00
C PHE A 29 11.03 -17.37 -3.17
N SER A 30 11.50 -17.20 -4.40
CA SER A 30 12.92 -17.05 -4.68
C SER A 30 13.40 -15.62 -4.41
N ASP A 31 14.71 -15.44 -4.27
CA ASP A 31 15.30 -14.11 -4.17
C ASP A 31 14.96 -13.25 -5.40
N THR A 32 14.85 -13.89 -6.57
CA THR A 32 14.43 -13.23 -7.82
C THR A 32 13.00 -12.71 -7.74
N ASP A 33 12.07 -13.47 -7.15
CA ASP A 33 10.68 -13.04 -6.97
C ASP A 33 10.62 -11.79 -6.07
N ILE A 34 11.35 -11.85 -4.96
CA ILE A 34 11.44 -10.75 -3.99
C ILE A 34 12.05 -9.52 -4.65
N VAL A 35 13.20 -9.66 -5.31
CA VAL A 35 13.88 -8.55 -6.00
C VAL A 35 13.00 -7.94 -7.08
N THR A 36 12.25 -8.76 -7.83
CA THR A 36 11.33 -8.28 -8.87
C THR A 36 10.22 -7.41 -8.28
N GLN A 37 9.63 -7.84 -7.17
CA GLN A 37 8.63 -7.04 -6.46
C GLN A 37 9.20 -5.70 -5.98
N TYR A 38 10.40 -5.67 -5.41
CA TYR A 38 11.04 -4.43 -4.96
C TYR A 38 11.42 -3.50 -6.12
N LYS A 39 11.87 -4.05 -7.26
CA LYS A 39 12.14 -3.26 -8.48
C LYS A 39 10.93 -2.44 -8.91
N THR A 40 9.76 -3.08 -8.94
CA THR A 40 8.53 -2.39 -9.37
C THR A 40 7.98 -1.49 -8.27
N ASN A 41 7.84 -1.99 -7.04
CA ASN A 41 7.04 -1.31 -6.01
C ASN A 41 7.83 -0.31 -5.15
N VAL A 42 9.17 -0.40 -5.14
CA VAL A 42 10.03 0.49 -4.35
C VAL A 42 10.88 1.34 -5.27
N PHE A 43 11.73 0.71 -6.08
CA PHE A 43 12.67 1.45 -6.92
C PHE A 43 11.96 2.21 -8.05
N GLY A 44 10.91 1.65 -8.64
CA GLY A 44 10.07 2.33 -9.62
C GLY A 44 9.54 3.68 -9.12
N PRO A 45 8.68 3.71 -8.09
CA PRO A 45 8.19 4.94 -7.49
C PRO A 45 9.30 5.88 -7.04
N LEU A 46 10.38 5.37 -6.45
CA LEU A 46 11.52 6.19 -6.04
C LEU A 46 12.14 6.95 -7.23
N TYR A 47 12.38 6.25 -8.35
CA TYR A 47 12.96 6.88 -9.54
C TYR A 47 12.00 7.87 -10.19
N VAL A 48 10.70 7.59 -10.18
CA VAL A 48 9.69 8.53 -10.68
C VAL A 48 9.66 9.79 -9.82
N ILE A 49 9.65 9.63 -8.49
CA ILE A 49 9.70 10.73 -7.53
C ILE A 49 10.98 11.56 -7.73
N GLN A 50 12.14 10.94 -7.81
CA GLN A 50 13.42 11.63 -8.02
C GLN A 50 13.49 12.35 -9.38
N GLY A 51 12.79 11.83 -10.39
CA GLY A 51 12.68 12.49 -11.69
C GLY A 51 11.76 13.71 -11.65
N VAL A 52 10.70 13.67 -10.86
CA VAL A 52 9.68 14.74 -10.77
C VAL A 52 10.09 15.82 -9.79
N LEU A 53 10.66 15.44 -8.65
CA LEU A 53 11.05 16.37 -7.60
C LEU A 53 12.53 16.74 -7.73
N PRO A 54 12.88 18.03 -7.60
CA PRO A 54 14.25 18.42 -7.35
C PRO A 54 14.67 17.92 -5.95
N LYS A 55 15.18 16.68 -5.89
CA LYS A 55 16.04 16.11 -4.83
C LYS A 55 15.58 16.14 -3.34
N SER A 56 14.29 16.03 -3.00
CA SER A 56 13.89 15.94 -1.58
C SER A 56 12.60 15.15 -1.28
N LEU A 57 12.49 14.53 -0.08
CA LEU A 57 11.34 13.72 0.38
C LEU A 57 10.39 14.48 1.33
N SER A 58 9.08 14.32 1.14
CA SER A 58 7.98 14.67 2.06
C SER A 58 8.15 15.87 3.00
N GLU A 59 8.78 15.69 4.17
CA GLU A 59 9.01 16.78 5.15
C GLU A 59 9.84 17.91 4.54
N GLU A 60 10.92 17.55 3.84
CA GLU A 60 11.79 18.45 3.10
C GLU A 60 11.02 19.22 2.01
N THR A 61 9.95 18.61 1.47
CA THR A 61 9.20 19.20 0.35
C THR A 61 8.00 20.04 0.75
N SER A 62 7.61 19.97 2.03
CA SER A 62 6.44 20.69 2.54
C SER A 62 6.62 22.20 2.48
N GLU A 63 7.84 22.70 2.64
CA GLU A 63 8.24 24.11 2.49
C GLU A 63 8.05 24.60 1.05
N PHE A 64 8.15 23.71 0.07
CA PHE A 64 7.93 24.02 -1.36
C PHE A 64 6.46 23.87 -1.78
N GLY A 65 5.56 23.63 -0.83
CA GLY A 65 4.12 23.48 -1.10
C GLY A 65 3.73 22.13 -1.70
N ILE A 66 4.65 21.18 -1.83
CA ILE A 66 4.37 19.83 -2.34
C ILE A 66 3.60 19.04 -1.27
N LYS A 67 2.57 18.32 -1.69
CA LYS A 67 1.69 17.53 -0.82
C LYS A 67 1.78 16.06 -1.17
N TRP A 68 1.81 15.22 -0.14
CA TRP A 68 1.87 13.77 -0.25
C TRP A 68 0.59 13.17 0.30
N LEU A 69 0.06 12.19 -0.43
CA LEU A 69 -1.09 11.40 -0.02
C LEU A 69 -0.81 9.94 -0.37
N LEU A 70 -1.05 9.06 0.60
CA LEU A 70 -0.96 7.60 0.47
C LEU A 70 -2.38 7.04 0.60
N PRO A 71 -3.07 6.79 -0.52
CA PRO A 71 -4.34 6.10 -0.50
C PRO A 71 -4.12 4.62 -0.14
N GLU A 72 -4.77 4.17 0.92
CA GLU A 72 -4.78 2.77 1.34
C GLU A 72 -6.11 2.15 0.94
N PHE A 73 -6.10 1.48 -0.22
CA PHE A 73 -7.29 0.87 -0.79
C PHE A 73 -7.60 -0.47 -0.15
N GLY A 74 -8.89 -0.75 -0.02
CA GLY A 74 -9.40 -2.10 0.21
C GLY A 74 -9.36 -2.97 -1.04
N ALA A 75 -10.11 -4.06 -1.02
CA ALA A 75 -10.25 -4.96 -2.17
C ALA A 75 -11.23 -4.38 -3.20
N PHE A 76 -10.72 -3.98 -4.37
CA PHE A 76 -11.51 -3.45 -5.50
C PHE A 76 -11.62 -4.42 -6.68
N ARG A 77 -12.76 -4.40 -7.38
CA ARG A 77 -13.06 -5.26 -8.55
C ARG A 77 -12.23 -4.90 -9.78
N THR A 78 -10.97 -5.26 -9.75
CA THR A 78 -10.04 -5.24 -10.89
C THR A 78 -9.66 -6.66 -11.27
N ASN A 79 -8.91 -6.81 -12.36
CA ASN A 79 -8.32 -8.10 -12.75
C ASN A 79 -7.07 -8.47 -11.92
N PHE A 80 -6.76 -7.74 -10.84
CA PHE A 80 -5.53 -7.91 -10.06
C PHE A 80 -5.38 -9.28 -9.40
N LEU A 81 -6.49 -9.99 -9.17
CA LEU A 81 -6.49 -11.38 -8.65
C LEU A 81 -6.67 -12.42 -9.77
N GLY A 82 -6.60 -11.99 -11.04
CA GLY A 82 -6.60 -12.88 -12.19
C GLY A 82 -5.32 -13.70 -12.28
N LYS A 83 -5.39 -14.82 -13.02
CA LYS A 83 -4.34 -15.85 -13.11
C LYS A 83 -2.95 -15.34 -13.53
N ASP A 84 -2.89 -14.21 -14.24
CA ASP A 84 -1.66 -13.63 -14.78
C ASP A 84 -1.37 -12.21 -14.25
N ALA A 85 -2.12 -11.75 -13.24
CA ALA A 85 -2.00 -10.39 -12.71
C ALA A 85 -1.05 -10.27 -11.51
N PHE A 86 -0.73 -11.38 -10.86
CA PHE A 86 0.25 -11.49 -9.80
C PHE A 86 1.15 -12.70 -10.05
N ALA A 87 2.36 -12.68 -9.52
CA ALA A 87 3.27 -13.80 -9.58
C ALA A 87 3.05 -14.77 -8.42
N SER A 88 3.19 -16.05 -8.74
CA SER A 88 3.17 -17.15 -7.78
C SER A 88 4.59 -17.49 -7.31
N PRO A 89 4.76 -18.12 -6.14
CA PRO A 89 6.07 -18.45 -5.61
C PRO A 89 6.79 -19.47 -6.51
N THR A 90 7.99 -19.13 -6.99
CA THR A 90 8.70 -19.97 -7.98
C THR A 90 9.33 -21.23 -7.40
N LYS A 91 9.56 -21.30 -6.08
CA LYS A 91 9.99 -22.54 -5.42
C LYS A 91 8.82 -23.51 -5.16
N GLY A 92 7.59 -23.09 -5.46
CA GLY A 92 6.38 -23.83 -5.13
C GLY A 92 5.99 -23.72 -3.66
N ILE A 93 5.05 -24.56 -3.24
CA ILE A 93 4.60 -24.63 -1.84
C ILE A 93 5.53 -25.60 -1.10
N PRO A 94 6.25 -25.16 -0.05
CA PRO A 94 7.07 -26.06 0.76
C PRO A 94 6.18 -27.11 1.44
N SER A 95 6.68 -28.35 1.60
CA SER A 95 5.89 -29.46 2.17
C SER A 95 5.32 -29.18 3.55
N GLY A 96 5.99 -28.35 4.37
CA GLY A 96 5.49 -27.90 5.67
C GLY A 96 4.22 -27.03 5.63
N TYR A 97 3.85 -26.53 4.44
CA TYR A 97 2.66 -25.71 4.22
C TYR A 97 1.48 -26.50 3.63
N GLU A 98 1.62 -27.79 3.35
CA GLU A 98 0.54 -28.63 2.84
C GLU A 98 -0.65 -28.68 3.82
N GLY A 99 -1.84 -28.33 3.34
CA GLY A 99 -3.07 -28.24 4.12
C GLY A 99 -3.16 -27.02 5.05
N SER A 100 -2.12 -26.18 5.09
CA SER A 100 -2.05 -25.00 5.96
C SER A 100 -3.09 -23.94 5.57
N ILE A 101 -3.33 -23.01 6.50
CA ILE A 101 -4.13 -21.80 6.23
C ILE A 101 -3.47 -20.99 5.10
N GLY A 102 -2.14 -20.86 5.09
CA GLY A 102 -1.42 -20.11 4.05
C GLY A 102 -1.67 -20.63 2.64
N GLU A 103 -1.54 -21.95 2.44
CA GLU A 103 -1.85 -22.59 1.15
C GLU A 103 -3.32 -22.40 0.75
N LYS A 104 -4.26 -22.66 1.66
CA LYS A 104 -5.70 -22.52 1.38
C LYS A 104 -6.07 -21.10 0.98
N HIS A 105 -5.53 -20.11 1.70
CA HIS A 105 -5.75 -18.70 1.38
C HIS A 105 -5.22 -18.37 -0.01
N PHE A 106 -3.99 -18.78 -0.33
CA PHE A 106 -3.38 -18.57 -1.63
C PHE A 106 -4.21 -19.20 -2.77
N ASN A 107 -4.58 -20.48 -2.63
CA ASN A 107 -5.36 -21.22 -3.62
C ASN A 107 -6.77 -20.63 -3.85
N ASN A 108 -7.28 -19.88 -2.88
CA ASN A 108 -8.60 -19.24 -2.99
C ASN A 108 -8.54 -17.82 -3.59
N LEU A 109 -7.37 -17.19 -3.73
CA LEU A 109 -7.26 -15.80 -4.21
C LEU A 109 -7.94 -15.58 -5.56
N SER A 110 -7.72 -16.48 -6.54
CA SER A 110 -8.29 -16.34 -7.87
C SER A 110 -9.82 -16.49 -7.90
N GLN A 111 -10.42 -17.10 -6.87
CA GLN A 111 -11.88 -17.21 -6.78
C GLN A 111 -12.55 -15.85 -6.50
N TRP A 112 -11.77 -14.91 -5.96
CA TRP A 112 -12.18 -13.53 -5.67
C TRP A 112 -11.92 -12.57 -6.84
N ASP A 113 -11.31 -13.03 -7.94
CA ASP A 113 -11.10 -12.19 -9.12
C ASP A 113 -12.43 -11.61 -9.60
N ARG A 114 -12.46 -10.28 -9.74
CA ARG A 114 -13.64 -9.47 -10.07
C ARG A 114 -14.84 -9.61 -9.13
N LYS A 115 -14.70 -10.29 -7.99
CA LYS A 115 -15.74 -10.44 -6.94
C LYS A 115 -15.42 -9.67 -5.66
N GLN A 116 -14.34 -8.89 -5.66
CA GLN A 116 -14.00 -8.01 -4.56
C GLN A 116 -15.19 -7.06 -4.23
N PRO A 117 -15.35 -6.63 -2.98
CA PRO A 117 -16.49 -5.80 -2.58
C PRO A 117 -16.42 -4.37 -3.15
N GLY A 118 -15.21 -3.81 -3.29
CA GLY A 118 -15.00 -2.43 -3.73
C GLY A 118 -15.29 -2.19 -5.21
N ASP A 119 -15.91 -1.06 -5.51
CA ASP A 119 -16.13 -0.57 -6.88
C ASP A 119 -14.99 0.39 -7.28
N PRO A 120 -14.16 0.04 -8.28
CA PRO A 120 -12.96 0.82 -8.60
C PRO A 120 -13.30 2.26 -9.03
N ILE A 121 -14.45 2.49 -9.67
CA ILE A 121 -14.86 3.83 -10.10
C ILE A 121 -15.13 4.68 -8.87
N LYS A 122 -15.95 4.18 -7.93
CA LYS A 122 -16.23 4.88 -6.66
C LYS A 122 -14.97 5.11 -5.82
N GLY A 123 -14.03 4.15 -5.85
CA GLY A 123 -12.74 4.30 -5.17
C GLY A 123 -11.93 5.48 -5.70
N ILE A 124 -11.88 5.64 -7.02
CA ILE A 124 -11.17 6.76 -7.66
C ILE A 124 -11.93 8.07 -7.53
N GLU A 125 -13.27 8.07 -7.62
CA GLU A 125 -14.10 9.25 -7.34
C GLU A 125 -13.80 9.78 -5.92
N ARG A 126 -13.76 8.89 -4.92
CA ARG A 126 -13.37 9.26 -3.55
C ARG A 126 -11.95 9.80 -3.46
N LEU A 127 -10.99 9.19 -4.15
CA LEU A 127 -9.62 9.69 -4.18
C LEU A 127 -9.57 11.10 -4.79
N PHE A 128 -10.32 11.34 -5.86
CA PHE A 128 -10.43 12.65 -6.50
C PHE A 128 -11.04 13.69 -5.58
N GLU A 129 -12.12 13.35 -4.85
CA GLU A 129 -12.70 14.21 -3.81
C GLU A 129 -11.64 14.62 -2.78
N VAL A 130 -10.83 13.67 -2.28
CA VAL A 130 -9.77 13.93 -1.29
C VAL A 130 -8.68 14.86 -1.83
N ILE A 131 -8.23 14.63 -3.07
CA ILE A 131 -7.20 15.46 -3.71
C ILE A 131 -7.73 16.89 -3.95
N THR A 132 -8.96 17.01 -4.43
CA THR A 132 -9.56 18.31 -4.78
C THR A 132 -10.14 19.05 -3.57
N GLY A 133 -10.51 18.34 -2.51
CA GLY A 133 -11.29 18.85 -1.37
C GLY A 133 -12.75 19.10 -1.72
N ALA A 134 -13.25 18.45 -2.76
CA ALA A 134 -14.65 18.52 -3.14
C ALA A 134 -15.54 17.77 -2.15
N GLU A 135 -16.82 18.10 -2.18
CA GLU A 135 -17.88 17.42 -1.42
C GLU A 135 -17.53 17.23 0.06
N ASN A 136 -17.49 15.98 0.51
CA ASN A 136 -17.31 15.60 1.90
C ASN A 136 -15.84 15.47 2.32
N ALA A 137 -14.89 15.78 1.44
CA ALA A 137 -13.46 15.54 1.68
C ALA A 137 -12.66 16.79 2.06
N ALA A 138 -13.32 17.95 2.21
CA ALA A 138 -12.68 19.20 2.62
C ALA A 138 -11.94 19.10 3.95
N GLU A 139 -12.44 18.29 4.90
CA GLU A 139 -11.78 18.08 6.18
C GLU A 139 -10.52 17.21 6.10
N VAL A 140 -10.39 16.42 5.02
CA VAL A 140 -9.29 15.47 4.82
C VAL A 140 -8.17 16.11 3.99
N LYS A 141 -8.51 16.95 3.01
CA LYS A 141 -7.56 17.56 2.08
C LYS A 141 -6.38 18.21 2.81
N ASN A 142 -5.17 17.78 2.48
CA ASN A 142 -3.90 18.29 3.01
C ASN A 142 -3.74 18.17 4.55
N LYS A 143 -4.61 17.43 5.25
CA LYS A 143 -4.53 17.21 6.70
C LYS A 143 -4.10 15.80 7.09
N VAL A 144 -4.08 14.87 6.14
CA VAL A 144 -3.66 13.48 6.37
C VAL A 144 -2.60 13.06 5.37
N LEU A 145 -1.65 12.23 5.82
CA LEU A 145 -0.72 11.55 4.94
C LEU A 145 -1.35 10.29 4.32
N ARG A 146 -2.22 9.60 5.07
CA ARG A 146 -2.85 8.34 4.67
C ARG A 146 -4.36 8.50 4.66
N VAL A 147 -5.02 7.95 3.64
CA VAL A 147 -6.49 7.91 3.57
C VAL A 147 -6.95 6.51 3.22
N MET A 148 -7.83 5.95 4.03
CA MET A 148 -8.41 4.63 3.79
C MET A 148 -9.58 4.77 2.80
N ILE A 149 -9.54 3.99 1.71
CA ILE A 149 -10.59 3.99 0.68
C ILE A 149 -11.16 2.58 0.57
N GLY A 150 -12.36 2.40 1.10
CA GLY A 150 -13.04 1.10 1.23
C GLY A 150 -13.38 0.80 2.69
N GLY A 151 -14.57 0.25 2.95
CA GLY A 151 -15.00 -0.08 4.31
C GLY A 151 -14.12 -1.17 4.95
N ASP A 152 -13.69 -2.13 4.16
CA ASP A 152 -12.75 -3.18 4.55
C ASP A 152 -11.36 -2.63 4.92
N ALA A 153 -10.85 -1.64 4.18
CA ALA A 153 -9.60 -0.96 4.54
C ALA A 153 -9.71 -0.25 5.90
N VAL A 154 -10.81 0.47 6.14
CA VAL A 154 -11.07 1.12 7.43
C VAL A 154 -11.15 0.09 8.55
N ASP A 155 -11.86 -1.02 8.34
CA ASP A 155 -12.02 -2.08 9.33
C ASP A 155 -10.67 -2.76 9.67
N VAL A 156 -9.86 -3.07 8.66
CA VAL A 156 -8.54 -3.69 8.83
C VAL A 156 -7.62 -2.78 9.63
N VAL A 157 -7.55 -1.51 9.26
CA VAL A 157 -6.72 -0.52 9.96
C VAL A 157 -7.21 -0.32 11.39
N THR A 158 -8.52 -0.21 11.61
CA THR A 158 -9.12 -0.05 12.94
C THR A 158 -8.73 -1.21 13.85
N LYS A 159 -8.93 -2.46 13.41
CA LYS A 159 -8.55 -3.65 14.16
C LYS A 159 -7.05 -3.71 14.45
N LYS A 160 -6.21 -3.30 13.50
CA LYS A 160 -4.75 -3.27 13.71
C LYS A 160 -4.36 -2.22 14.75
N ILE A 161 -4.98 -1.04 14.73
CA ILE A 161 -4.76 0.00 15.73
C ILE A 161 -5.15 -0.50 17.12
N GLU A 162 -6.31 -1.14 17.25
CA GLU A 162 -6.78 -1.70 18.53
C GLU A 162 -5.82 -2.76 19.08
N SER A 163 -5.38 -3.70 18.23
CA SER A 163 -4.40 -4.71 18.60
C SER A 163 -3.05 -4.09 19.01
N LEU A 164 -2.53 -3.13 18.24
CA LEU A 164 -1.27 -2.46 18.59
C LEU A 164 -1.37 -1.66 19.89
N LYS A 165 -2.51 -1.01 20.14
CA LYS A 165 -2.77 -0.33 21.41
C LYS A 165 -2.77 -1.32 22.56
N HIS A 166 -3.42 -2.48 22.40
CA HIS A 166 -3.42 -3.52 23.43
C HIS A 166 -2.00 -3.98 23.76
N ASP A 167 -1.21 -4.36 22.75
CA ASP A 167 0.16 -4.83 22.93
C ASP A 167 1.07 -3.75 23.54
N LEU A 168 0.88 -2.50 23.14
CA LEU A 168 1.60 -1.34 23.70
C LEU A 168 1.28 -1.15 25.19
N GLU A 169 0.02 -1.24 25.60
CA GLU A 169 -0.35 -1.09 27.01
C GLU A 169 0.22 -2.23 27.88
N LEU A 170 0.29 -3.45 27.35
CA LEU A 170 1.00 -4.55 28.03
C LEU A 170 2.50 -4.29 28.13
N SER A 171 3.12 -3.78 27.04
CA SER A 171 4.54 -3.46 26.99
C SER A 171 4.91 -2.35 27.97
N LYS A 172 4.07 -1.31 28.11
CA LYS A 172 4.25 -0.24 29.10
C LYS A 172 4.26 -0.77 30.53
N LYS A 173 3.32 -1.68 30.87
CA LYS A 173 3.30 -2.29 32.21
C LYS A 173 4.56 -3.09 32.50
N LEU A 174 5.11 -3.76 31.49
CA LEU A 174 6.38 -4.49 31.64
C LEU A 174 7.54 -3.52 31.92
N GLU A 175 7.62 -2.42 31.16
CA GLU A 175 8.65 -1.39 31.34
C GLU A 175 8.50 -0.66 32.69
N ASP A 176 7.28 -0.33 33.12
CA ASP A 176 7.01 0.30 34.41
C ASP A 176 7.38 -0.61 35.60
N ALA A 177 7.25 -1.93 35.41
CA ALA A 177 7.62 -2.91 36.44
C ALA A 177 9.14 -3.05 36.58
N GLN A 178 9.88 -3.00 35.47
CA GLN A 178 11.34 -2.97 35.47
C GLN A 178 11.85 -2.24 34.21
N SER A 179 12.27 -0.99 34.41
CA SER A 179 12.76 -0.15 33.33
C SER A 179 14.00 -0.75 32.67
N THR A 180 14.02 -0.70 31.33
CA THR A 180 15.16 -1.06 30.49
C THR A 180 16.05 0.14 30.15
N VAL A 181 15.64 1.36 30.53
CA VAL A 181 16.47 2.56 30.45
C VAL A 181 17.53 2.52 31.56
N ALA A 182 18.81 2.74 31.20
CA ALA A 182 19.91 2.82 32.15
C ALA A 182 19.78 4.08 33.05
N GLU A 183 20.13 3.93 34.34
CA GLU A 183 20.19 5.02 35.34
C GLU A 183 21.28 6.06 35.05
#